data_AF-A0A350ARN3-F1
#
_entry.id   AF-A0A350ARN3-F1
#
_cell.length_a   1.000
_cell.length_b   1.000
_cell.length_c   1.000
_cell.angle_alpha   90.00
_cell.angle_beta   90.00
_cell.angle_gamma   90.00
#
_symmetry.space_group_name_H-M   'P 1'
#
loop_
_entity.id
_entity.type
_entity.pdbx_description
1 polymer ?
#
loop_
_entity_poly.entity_id
_entity_poly.type
_entity_poly.pdbx_seq_one_letter_code
_entity_poly.pdbx_strand_id
1 'polypeptide(L)'
;MPASDTIVALSTPAGESAIAVIRLSGPACPELGMAVFARDSKLKPRHAHFGNYMDIKGKHVDDCVITFFEQGKSFTGEAMLEIAPHGNPLIVQMIMEDLLARGCRPAEPGEFSRTAFL
;
A
#
# COMPACT_ATOMS: atom_id res chain seq x y z
N MET A 1 17.23 6.87 -0.76
CA MET A 1 16.85 5.66 -1.50
C MET A 1 15.85 6.09 -2.57
N PRO A 2 15.99 5.64 -3.83
CA PRO A 2 15.08 6.01 -4.89
C PRO A 2 13.66 5.47 -4.62
N ALA A 3 12.62 6.12 -5.14
CA ALA A 3 11.22 5.68 -4.97
C ALA A 3 11.00 4.22 -5.44
N SER A 4 11.80 3.77 -6.41
CA SER A 4 11.84 2.40 -6.95
C SER A 4 12.21 1.31 -5.93
N ASP A 5 12.70 1.67 -4.74
CA ASP A 5 12.93 0.70 -3.65
C ASP A 5 11.64 0.33 -2.90
N THR A 6 10.53 1.03 -3.12
CA THR A 6 9.27 0.71 -2.43
C THR A 6 8.64 -0.54 -3.05
N ILE A 7 8.59 -1.62 -2.27
CA ILE A 7 8.01 -2.89 -2.68
C ILE A 7 6.50 -2.92 -2.42
N VAL A 8 5.76 -3.63 -3.26
CA VAL A 8 4.32 -3.87 -3.10
C VAL A 8 3.96 -5.32 -3.38
N ALA A 9 3.03 -5.88 -2.59
CA ALA A 9 2.42 -7.18 -2.87
C ALA A 9 1.02 -7.31 -2.26
N LEU A 10 0.23 -8.21 -2.83
CA LEU A 10 -0.98 -8.73 -2.20
C LEU A 10 -0.57 -9.63 -1.01
N SER A 11 -1.02 -9.29 0.20
CA SER A 11 -0.74 -10.02 1.44
C SER A 11 -1.78 -11.10 1.74
N THR A 12 -2.99 -10.97 1.21
CA THR A 12 -4.05 -11.99 1.31
C THR A 12 -3.94 -13.02 0.18
N PRO A 13 -4.52 -14.22 0.33
CA PRO A 13 -4.63 -15.15 -0.80
C PRO A 13 -5.35 -14.52 -1.99
N ALA A 14 -4.94 -14.89 -3.21
CA ALA A 14 -5.63 -14.46 -4.41
C ALA A 14 -7.03 -15.12 -4.49
N GLY A 15 -8.05 -14.33 -4.81
CA GLY A 15 -9.42 -14.80 -4.95
C GLY A 15 -10.44 -13.76 -4.52
N GLU A 16 -11.71 -14.12 -4.62
CA GLU A 16 -12.82 -13.31 -4.13
C GLU A 16 -12.93 -13.39 -2.61
N SER A 17 -13.07 -12.23 -1.97
CA SER A 17 -13.25 -12.12 -0.52
C SER A 17 -13.94 -10.80 -0.18
N ALA A 18 -14.36 -10.63 1.07
CA ALA A 18 -14.90 -9.35 1.52
C ALA A 18 -13.83 -8.25 1.49
N ILE A 19 -12.59 -8.58 1.88
CA ILE A 19 -11.48 -7.65 2.02
C ILE A 19 -10.21 -8.32 1.51
N ALA A 20 -9.44 -7.58 0.72
CA ALA A 20 -8.04 -7.92 0.41
C ALA A 20 -7.10 -7.02 1.21
N VAL A 21 -5.83 -7.40 1.34
CA VAL A 21 -4.80 -6.52 1.92
C VAL A 21 -3.63 -6.42 0.96
N ILE A 22 -3.35 -5.21 0.47
CA ILE A 22 -2.17 -4.87 -0.30
C ILE A 22 -1.20 -4.17 0.64
N ARG A 23 0.05 -4.64 0.69
CA ARG A 23 1.08 -4.11 1.58
C ARG A 23 2.21 -3.52 0.77
N LEU A 24 2.70 -2.37 1.25
CA LEU A 24 3.86 -1.67 0.71
C LEU A 24 4.91 -1.48 1.80
N SER A 25 6.19 -1.60 1.46
CA SER A 25 7.31 -1.27 2.36
C SER A 25 8.34 -0.44 1.59
N GLY A 26 8.82 0.64 2.20
CA GLY A 26 9.88 1.47 1.62
C GLY A 26 9.63 2.97 1.73
N PRO A 27 10.55 3.79 1.19
CA PRO A 27 10.61 5.24 1.46
C PRO A 27 9.43 6.04 0.90
N ALA A 28 8.73 5.54 -0.13
CA ALA A 28 7.61 6.27 -0.74
C ALA A 28 6.29 6.10 0.03
N CYS A 29 6.19 5.16 0.99
CA CYS A 29 4.95 4.86 1.71
C CYS A 29 4.24 6.09 2.34
N PRO A 30 4.95 7.05 2.98
CA PRO A 30 4.30 8.23 3.57
C PRO A 30 3.63 9.13 2.52
N GLU A 31 4.28 9.33 1.37
CA GLU A 31 3.78 10.16 0.27
C GLU A 31 2.65 9.46 -0.48
N LEU A 32 2.82 8.16 -0.76
CA LEU A 32 1.80 7.33 -1.39
C LEU A 32 0.51 7.31 -0.58
N GLY A 33 0.59 7.16 0.74
CA GLY A 33 -0.59 7.15 1.61
C GLY A 33 -1.43 8.43 1.54
N MET A 34 -0.81 9.59 1.29
CA MET A 34 -1.53 10.84 1.06
C MET A 34 -2.07 10.92 -0.37
N ALA A 35 -1.26 10.53 -1.36
CA ALA A 35 -1.60 10.60 -2.77
C ALA A 35 -2.78 9.71 -3.15
N VAL A 36 -2.85 8.47 -2.64
CA VAL A 36 -3.93 7.52 -2.96
C VAL A 36 -5.28 7.96 -2.40
N PHE A 37 -5.31 8.75 -1.32
CA PHE A 37 -6.56 9.27 -0.75
C PHE A 37 -6.83 10.74 -1.11
N ALA A 38 -6.02 11.34 -1.98
CA ALA A 38 -6.09 12.77 -2.31
C ALA A 38 -6.18 13.66 -1.04
N ARG A 39 -5.39 13.34 -0.01
CA ARG A 39 -5.40 14.05 1.29
C ARG A 39 -4.28 15.06 1.36
N ASP A 40 -4.61 16.26 1.87
CA ASP A 40 -3.62 17.29 2.19
C ASP A 40 -2.95 17.10 3.56
N SER A 41 -3.51 16.24 4.42
CA SER A 41 -3.00 15.98 5.77
C SER A 41 -2.32 14.62 5.89
N LYS A 42 -1.20 14.61 6.62
CA LYS A 42 -0.42 13.40 6.91
C LYS A 42 -1.28 12.37 7.64
N LEU A 43 -1.11 11.10 7.28
CA LEU A 43 -1.72 9.98 7.99
C LEU A 43 -1.11 9.85 9.39
N LYS A 44 -1.96 9.76 10.40
CA LYS A 44 -1.53 9.41 11.75
C LYS A 44 -1.05 7.95 11.74
N PRO A 45 0.20 7.65 12.14
CA PRO A 45 0.70 6.27 12.16
C PRO A 45 -0.15 5.37 13.05
N ARG A 46 -0.32 4.10 12.65
CA ARG A 46 -1.06 3.05 13.38
C ARG A 46 -2.52 3.42 13.69
N HIS A 47 -3.14 4.18 12.80
CA HIS A 47 -4.57 4.47 12.82
C HIS A 47 -5.18 4.03 11.49
N ALA A 48 -6.38 3.47 11.56
CA ALA A 48 -7.18 3.18 10.38
C ALA A 48 -7.75 4.49 9.84
N HIS A 49 -7.54 4.74 8.56
CA HIS A 49 -8.13 5.86 7.83
C HIS A 49 -9.02 5.30 6.74
N PHE A 50 -10.29 5.68 6.74
CA PHE A 50 -11.22 5.39 5.65
C PHE A 50 -11.15 6.48 4.59
N GLY A 51 -11.22 6.11 3.31
CA GLY A 51 -11.23 7.06 2.21
C GLY A 51 -11.34 6.40 0.85
N ASN A 52 -11.56 7.23 -0.16
CA ASN A 52 -11.62 6.83 -1.55
C ASN A 52 -10.20 6.63 -2.09
N TYR A 53 -9.88 5.44 -2.61
CA TYR A 53 -8.67 5.22 -3.38
C TYR A 53 -8.83 5.88 -4.76
N MET A 54 -7.95 6.82 -5.05
CA MET A 54 -7.87 7.55 -6.31
C MET A 54 -6.64 7.11 -7.09
N ASP A 55 -6.81 6.68 -8.34
CA ASP A 55 -5.68 6.36 -9.22
C ASP A 55 -4.86 7.62 -9.58
N ILE A 56 -3.72 7.43 -10.25
CA ILE A 56 -2.83 8.53 -10.65
C ILE A 56 -3.49 9.54 -11.61
N LYS A 57 -4.60 9.16 -12.25
CA LYS A 57 -5.40 10.01 -13.15
C LYS A 57 -6.54 10.72 -12.41
N GLY A 58 -6.68 10.51 -11.09
CA GLY A 58 -7.74 11.09 -10.28
C GLY A 58 -9.09 10.38 -10.42
N LYS A 59 -9.11 9.14 -10.93
CA LYS A 59 -10.32 8.30 -10.99
C LYS A 59 -10.47 7.52 -9.69
N HIS A 60 -11.70 7.48 -9.16
CA HIS A 60 -12.05 6.61 -8.04
C HIS A 60 -11.98 5.14 -8.44
N VAL A 61 -11.28 4.34 -7.63
CA VAL A 61 -11.12 2.90 -7.83
C VAL A 61 -11.95 2.11 -6.84
N ASP A 62 -11.84 2.45 -5.55
CA ASP A 62 -12.56 1.75 -4.47
C ASP A 62 -12.59 2.59 -3.18
N ASP A 63 -13.44 2.21 -2.23
CA ASP A 63 -13.46 2.74 -0.88
C ASP A 63 -12.67 1.81 0.05
N CYS A 64 -11.56 2.32 0.58
CA CYS A 64 -10.57 1.51 1.28
C CYS A 64 -10.38 1.96 2.73
N VAL A 65 -9.82 1.06 3.53
CA VAL A 65 -9.16 1.42 4.79
C VAL A 65 -7.66 1.34 4.60
N ILE A 66 -6.93 2.40 4.94
CA ILE A 66 -5.47 2.39 4.94
C ILE A 66 -4.91 2.53 6.35
N THR A 67 -3.79 1.85 6.60
CA THR A 67 -3.02 1.98 7.83
C THR A 67 -1.57 2.26 7.48
N PHE A 68 -1.07 3.41 7.96
CA PHE A 68 0.32 3.81 7.79
C PHE A 68 1.14 3.41 9.02
N PHE A 69 2.35 2.89 8.80
CA PHE A 69 3.32 2.59 9.83
C PHE A 69 4.59 3.40 9.56
N GLU A 70 5.03 4.15 10.58
CA GLU A 70 6.25 4.94 10.50
C GLU A 70 7.51 4.07 10.55
N GLN A 71 8.61 4.58 10.00
CA GLN A 71 9.92 3.92 10.02
C GLN A 71 10.33 3.57 11.46
N GLY A 72 10.94 2.39 11.62
CA GLY A 72 11.33 1.82 12.91
C GLY A 72 10.18 1.27 13.75
N LYS A 73 8.92 1.37 13.28
CA LYS A 73 7.72 0.89 13.99
C LYS A 73 6.74 0.17 13.07
N SER A 74 7.28 -0.60 12.13
CA SER A 74 6.54 -1.44 11.19
C SER A 74 7.07 -2.88 11.24
N PHE A 75 6.46 -3.78 10.47
CA PHE A 75 6.93 -5.16 10.34
C PHE A 75 8.35 -5.26 9.75
N THR A 76 8.64 -4.47 8.71
CA THR A 76 9.92 -4.49 7.99
C THR A 76 10.98 -3.58 8.61
N GLY A 77 10.62 -2.76 9.61
CA GLY A 77 11.48 -1.67 10.10
C GLY A 77 11.49 -0.43 9.20
N GLU A 78 11.02 -0.52 7.95
CA GLU A 78 10.86 0.62 7.04
C GLU A 78 9.52 1.33 7.25
N ALA A 79 9.29 2.45 6.55
CA ALA A 79 7.93 2.97 6.43
C ALA A 79 7.07 1.96 5.66
N MET A 80 5.85 1.69 6.14
CA MET A 80 4.97 0.67 5.58
C MET A 80 3.56 1.24 5.41
N LEU A 81 2.86 0.79 4.38
CA LEU A 81 1.46 1.12 4.14
C LEU A 81 0.68 -0.17 3.90
N GLU A 82 -0.45 -0.31 4.57
CA GLU A 82 -1.43 -1.37 4.29
C GLU A 82 -2.68 -0.73 3.72
N ILE A 83 -3.15 -1.25 2.59
CA ILE A 83 -4.35 -0.82 1.89
C ILE A 83 -5.31 -2.00 1.88
N ALA A 84 -6.48 -1.82 2.49
CA ALA A 84 -7.53 -2.81 2.57
C ALA A 84 -8.72 -2.38 1.68
N PRO A 85 -8.70 -2.72 0.37
CA PRO A 85 -9.86 -2.58 -0.51
C PRO A 85 -10.86 -3.72 -0.30
N HIS A 86 -12.00 -3.63 -0.98
CA HIS A 86 -12.87 -4.79 -1.21
C HIS A 86 -12.08 -5.91 -1.89
N GLY A 87 -12.33 -7.16 -1.50
CA GLY A 87 -11.65 -8.33 -2.01
C GLY A 87 -12.09 -8.78 -3.40
N ASN A 88 -12.35 -7.83 -4.31
CA ASN A 88 -12.62 -8.09 -5.72
C ASN A 88 -11.28 -8.18 -6.49
N PRO A 89 -10.99 -9.30 -7.20
CA PRO A 89 -9.74 -9.47 -7.94
C PRO A 89 -9.43 -8.34 -8.94
N LEU A 90 -10.46 -7.77 -9.58
CA LEU A 90 -10.28 -6.65 -10.53
C LEU A 90 -9.85 -5.37 -9.81
N ILE A 91 -10.44 -5.06 -8.66
CA ILE A 91 -10.07 -3.89 -7.85
C ILE A 91 -8.62 -4.03 -7.37
N VAL A 92 -8.27 -5.21 -6.85
CA VAL A 92 -6.91 -5.51 -6.41
C VAL A 92 -5.90 -5.33 -7.55
N GLN A 93 -6.21 -5.84 -8.74
CA GLN A 93 -5.36 -5.68 -9.92
C GLN A 93 -5.18 -4.21 -10.29
N MET A 94 -6.27 -3.43 -10.34
CA MET A 94 -6.22 -2.00 -10.66
C MET A 94 -5.34 -1.22 -9.68
N ILE A 95 -5.46 -1.50 -8.37
CA ILE A 95 -4.64 -0.85 -7.35
C ILE A 95 -3.17 -1.27 -7.50
N MET A 96 -2.89 -2.55 -7.72
CA MET A 96 -1.52 -3.03 -7.95
C MET A 96 -0.87 -2.35 -9.16
N GLU A 97 -1.57 -2.26 -10.30
CA GLU A 97 -1.08 -1.59 -11.51
C GLU A 97 -0.83 -0.09 -11.28
N ASP A 98 -1.72 0.59 -10.55
CA ASP A 98 -1.56 2.00 -10.19
C ASP A 98 -0.34 2.23 -9.29
N LEU A 99 -0.12 1.38 -8.27
CA LEU A 99 1.04 1.47 -7.39
C LEU A 99 2.36 1.24 -8.16
N LEU A 100 2.38 0.29 -9.10
CA LEU A 100 3.53 0.08 -9.99
C LEU A 100 3.77 1.31 -10.88
N ALA A 101 2.72 1.91 -11.44
CA ALA A 101 2.82 3.14 -12.23
C ALA A 101 3.32 4.35 -11.42
N ARG A 102 3.08 4.37 -10.11
CA ARG A 102 3.61 5.37 -9.16
C ARG A 102 5.06 5.11 -8.74
N GLY A 103 5.70 4.09 -9.32
CA GLY A 103 7.12 3.80 -9.11
C GLY A 103 7.42 2.75 -8.04
N CYS A 104 6.41 2.05 -7.51
CA CYS A 104 6.65 0.84 -6.72
C CYS A 104 7.14 -0.30 -7.62
N ARG A 105 7.77 -1.31 -7.01
CA ARG A 105 8.11 -2.58 -7.68
C ARG A 105 7.43 -3.75 -6.99
N PRO A 106 7.14 -4.86 -7.69
CA PRO A 106 6.66 -6.06 -7.03
C PRO A 106 7.70 -6.57 -6.02
N ALA A 107 7.23 -7.02 -4.86
CA ALA A 107 8.08 -7.67 -3.89
C ALA A 107 8.51 -9.07 -4.38
N GLU A 108 9.74 -9.48 -4.07
CA GLU A 108 10.18 -10.86 -4.25
C GLU A 108 9.53 -11.79 -3.20
N PRO A 109 9.45 -13.11 -3.46
CA PRO A 109 8.98 -14.07 -2.46
C PRO A 109 9.77 -13.96 -1.14
N GLY A 110 9.06 -13.70 -0.05
CA GLY A 110 9.65 -13.57 1.28
C GLY A 110 10.37 -12.24 1.54
N GLU A 111 10.35 -11.29 0.61
CA GLU A 111 11.13 -10.05 0.71
C GLU A 111 10.76 -9.21 1.93
N PHE A 112 9.48 -9.06 2.28
CA PHE A 112 9.08 -8.34 3.49
C PHE A 112 9.73 -8.92 4.76
N SER A 113 9.73 -10.25 4.90
CA SER A 113 10.34 -10.92 6.05
C SER A 113 11.87 -10.85 6.00
N ARG A 114 12.46 -10.89 4.80
CA ARG A 114 13.90 -10.67 4.59
C ARG A 114 14.30 -9.27 5.04
N THR A 115 13.56 -8.24 4.64
CA THR A 115 13.79 -6.86 5.07
C THR A 115 13.62 -6.69 6.57
N ALA A 116 12.62 -7.33 7.18
CA ALA A 116 12.41 -7.31 8.63
C ALA A 116 13.58 -7.90 9.44
N PHE A 117 14.36 -8.80 8.83
CA PHE A 117 15.50 -9.45 9.47
C PHE A 117 16.81 -8.64 9.36
N LEU A 118 16.94 -7.79 8.34
CA LEU A 118 18.14 -7.01 8.03
C LEU A 118 18.21 -5.70 8.82
#